data_AF-W7B261-F1
#
_entry.id   AF-W7B261-F1
#
_cell.length_a   1.000
_cell.length_b   1.000
_cell.length_c   1.000
_cell.angle_alpha   90.00
_cell.angle_beta   90.00
_cell.angle_gamma   90.00
#
_symmetry.space_group_name_H-M   'P 1'
#
loop_
_entity.id
_entity.type
_entity.pdbx_description
1 polymer ?
#
loop_
_entity_poly.entity_id
_entity_poly.type
_entity_poly.pdbx_seq_one_letter_code
_entity_poly.pdbx_strand_id
1 'polypeptide(L)'
;MQNLDDQEFLKDEKNNINKLMNHLDIVERWGIFELAIFTNCLWIFPIPYIFVNSEKVISHLIDFSEIRIYERSAFSFFFNIIILFIDKNDLKSAKYFFEKMENTLHIDTHQLYEKSFSVFLKNCITLMESNFDDNESYKSSYNIINYFLFFRIP
;
A
#
# COMPACT_ATOMS: atom_id res chain seq x y z
N MET A 1 39.28 -3.48 -0.56
CA MET A 1 38.58 -2.86 0.58
C MET A 1 37.11 -2.60 0.26
N GLN A 2 36.76 -2.02 -0.90
CA GLN A 2 35.37 -1.72 -1.29
C GLN A 2 34.41 -2.92 -1.21
N ASN A 3 34.80 -4.09 -1.73
CA ASN A 3 33.97 -5.32 -1.70
C ASN A 3 33.70 -5.93 -0.31
N LEU A 4 34.49 -5.61 0.72
CA LEU A 4 34.27 -6.15 2.08
C LEU A 4 33.26 -5.30 2.86
N ASP A 5 33.34 -3.99 2.70
CA ASP A 5 32.44 -3.00 3.31
C ASP A 5 31.01 -3.15 2.74
N ASP A 6 30.91 -3.35 1.41
CA ASP A 6 29.61 -3.61 0.74
C ASP A 6 28.96 -4.92 1.21
N GLN A 7 29.76 -5.96 1.48
CA GLN A 7 29.26 -7.25 1.98
C GLN A 7 28.81 -7.18 3.44
N GLU A 8 29.51 -6.39 4.27
CA GLU A 8 29.15 -6.16 5.66
C GLU A 8 27.86 -5.34 5.77
N PHE A 9 27.73 -4.29 4.95
CA PHE A 9 26.50 -3.49 4.83
C PHE A 9 25.28 -4.33 4.43
N LEU A 10 25.40 -5.16 3.38
CA LEU A 10 24.30 -6.04 2.93
C LEU A 10 23.91 -7.08 3.99
N LYS A 11 24.87 -7.55 4.79
CA LYS A 11 24.62 -8.49 5.88
C LYS A 11 23.84 -7.81 7.00
N ASP A 12 24.17 -6.57 7.33
CA ASP A 12 23.46 -5.77 8.33
C ASP A 12 22.04 -5.40 7.89
N GLU A 13 21.86 -5.05 6.63
CA GLU A 13 20.54 -4.82 6.03
C GLU A 13 19.65 -6.07 6.17
N LYS A 14 20.13 -7.23 5.72
CA LYS A 14 19.40 -8.50 5.84
C LYS A 14 19.08 -8.86 7.30
N ASN A 15 20.01 -8.59 8.22
CA ASN A 15 19.79 -8.80 9.65
C ASN A 15 18.68 -7.90 10.19
N ASN A 16 18.63 -6.63 9.77
CA ASN A 16 17.61 -5.69 10.19
C ASN A 16 16.23 -6.05 9.63
N ILE A 17 16.15 -6.48 8.36
CA ILE A 17 14.89 -6.98 7.77
C ILE A 17 14.39 -8.20 8.56
N ASN A 18 15.28 -9.15 8.87
CA ASN A 18 14.92 -10.32 9.66
C ASN A 18 14.45 -9.96 11.07
N LYS A 19 15.05 -8.96 11.73
CA LYS A 19 14.58 -8.49 13.05
C LYS A 19 13.17 -7.91 12.98
N LEU A 20 12.85 -7.16 11.94
CA LEU A 20 11.50 -6.62 11.72
C LEU A 20 10.50 -7.76 11.48
N MET A 21 10.83 -8.72 10.61
CA MET A 21 9.99 -9.89 10.36
C MET A 21 9.76 -10.69 11.63
N ASN A 22 10.83 -11.02 12.37
CA ASN A 22 10.73 -11.75 13.64
C ASN A 22 9.84 -11.03 14.67
N HIS A 23 9.95 -9.71 14.76
CA HIS A 23 9.08 -8.93 15.63
C HIS A 23 7.60 -9.07 15.23
N LEU A 24 7.29 -8.86 13.94
CA LEU A 24 5.93 -8.96 13.41
C LEU A 24 5.33 -10.38 13.54
N ASP A 25 6.16 -11.42 13.41
CA ASP A 25 5.77 -12.83 13.51
C ASP A 25 5.42 -13.25 14.95
N ILE A 26 6.14 -12.71 15.94
CA ILE A 26 5.91 -13.03 17.37
C ILE A 26 4.62 -12.35 17.89
N VAL A 27 4.22 -11.21 17.30
CA VAL A 27 3.04 -10.48 17.75
C VAL A 27 1.76 -11.17 17.25
N GLU A 28 1.02 -11.77 18.19
CA GLU A 28 -0.23 -12.49 17.93
C GLU A 28 -1.31 -11.59 17.30
N ARG A 29 -1.56 -10.42 17.90
CA ARG A 29 -2.53 -9.42 17.42
C ARG A 29 -1.82 -8.13 17.07
N TRP A 30 -1.87 -7.76 15.79
CA TRP A 30 -1.30 -6.51 15.31
C TRP A 30 -2.17 -5.32 15.74
N GLY A 31 -1.54 -4.34 16.38
CA GLY A 31 -2.12 -3.03 16.62
C GLY A 31 -1.72 -2.03 15.54
N ILE A 32 -1.96 -0.76 15.82
CA ILE A 32 -1.57 0.36 14.95
C ILE A 32 -0.05 0.38 14.72
N PHE A 33 0.74 -0.03 15.71
CA PHE A 33 2.20 -0.03 15.62
C PHE A 33 2.71 -1.05 14.60
N GLU A 34 2.30 -2.32 14.70
CA GLU A 34 2.70 -3.38 13.78
C GLU A 34 2.18 -3.10 12.36
N LEU A 35 0.95 -2.59 12.25
CA LEU A 35 0.39 -2.18 10.95
C LEU A 35 1.22 -1.06 10.31
N ALA A 36 1.66 -0.07 11.10
CA ALA A 36 2.50 1.01 10.60
C ALA A 36 3.89 0.53 10.17
N ILE A 37 4.52 -0.37 10.93
CA ILE A 37 5.80 -1.00 10.53
C ILE A 37 5.59 -1.72 9.20
N PHE A 38 4.60 -2.62 9.14
CA PHE A 38 4.39 -3.44 7.96
C PHE A 38 4.12 -2.59 6.72
N THR A 39 3.21 -1.62 6.83
CA THR A 39 2.79 -0.73 5.75
C THR A 39 3.93 0.15 5.21
N ASN A 40 4.75 0.71 6.10
CA ASN A 40 5.85 1.61 5.71
C ASN A 40 7.08 0.84 5.21
N CYS A 41 7.22 -0.42 5.58
CA CYS A 41 8.35 -1.28 5.21
C CYS A 41 8.00 -2.32 4.13
N LEU A 42 6.84 -2.22 3.47
CA LEU A 42 6.41 -3.19 2.44
C LEU A 42 7.50 -3.47 1.39
N TRP A 43 8.23 -2.45 0.96
CA TRP A 43 9.24 -2.55 -0.10
C TRP A 43 10.48 -3.39 0.27
N ILE A 44 10.81 -3.55 1.57
CA ILE A 44 11.93 -4.40 2.02
C ILE A 44 11.52 -5.87 2.24
N PHE A 45 10.22 -6.16 2.32
CA PHE A 45 9.77 -7.51 2.63
C PHE A 45 9.69 -8.40 1.38
N PRO A 46 9.97 -9.71 1.52
CA PRO A 46 9.74 -10.66 0.45
C PRO A 46 8.25 -10.71 0.04
N ILE A 47 7.96 -10.80 -1.26
CA ILE A 47 6.58 -10.86 -1.77
C ILE A 47 5.72 -11.96 -1.08
N PRO A 48 6.20 -13.20 -0.86
CA PRO A 48 5.42 -14.21 -0.15
C PRO A 48 5.05 -13.77 1.28
N TYR A 49 5.96 -13.08 1.97
CA TYR A 49 5.73 -12.56 3.31
C TYR A 49 4.68 -11.45 3.29
N ILE A 50 4.73 -10.57 2.29
CA ILE A 50 3.72 -9.53 2.09
C ILE A 50 2.35 -10.17 1.92
N PHE A 51 2.19 -11.14 1.02
CA PHE A 51 0.89 -11.78 0.78
C PHE A 51 0.29 -12.42 2.04
N VAL A 52 1.08 -13.22 2.75
CA VAL A 52 0.61 -13.93 3.96
C VAL A 52 0.17 -12.94 5.03
N ASN A 53 0.99 -11.93 5.31
CA ASN A 53 0.68 -10.95 6.35
C ASN A 53 -0.42 -9.97 5.94
N SER A 54 -0.56 -9.66 4.65
CA SER A 54 -1.67 -8.85 4.16
C SER A 54 -3.02 -9.51 4.39
N GLU A 55 -3.16 -10.82 4.16
CA GLU A 55 -4.42 -11.52 4.48
C GLU A 55 -4.71 -11.54 5.99
N LYS A 56 -3.68 -11.65 6.83
CA LYS A 56 -3.82 -11.52 8.29
C LYS A 56 -4.30 -10.11 8.67
N VAL A 57 -3.70 -9.07 8.09
CA VAL A 57 -4.12 -7.68 8.32
C VAL A 57 -5.57 -7.47 7.88
N ILE A 58 -5.93 -7.87 6.66
CA ILE A 58 -7.27 -7.67 6.09
C ILE A 58 -8.34 -8.35 6.94
N SER A 59 -8.10 -9.58 7.40
CA SER A 59 -9.09 -10.29 8.24
C SER A 59 -9.31 -9.59 9.59
N HIS A 60 -8.30 -8.94 10.16
CA HIS A 60 -8.41 -8.18 11.40
C HIS A 60 -8.97 -6.77 11.19
N LEU A 61 -8.82 -6.17 10.01
CA LEU A 61 -9.36 -4.84 9.71
C LEU A 61 -10.89 -4.80 9.79
N ILE A 62 -11.55 -5.91 9.48
CA ILE A 62 -13.01 -6.07 9.61
C ILE A 62 -13.44 -5.84 11.06
N ASP A 63 -12.66 -6.31 12.04
CA ASP A 63 -12.95 -6.21 13.47
C ASP A 63 -12.85 -4.78 14.02
N PHE A 64 -12.16 -3.87 13.31
CA PHE A 64 -11.93 -2.48 13.74
C PHE A 64 -12.60 -1.43 12.82
N SER A 65 -13.46 -1.87 11.91
CA SER A 65 -14.11 -1.05 10.88
C SER A 65 -14.90 0.15 11.44
N GLU A 66 -15.38 0.10 12.68
CA GLU A 66 -16.11 1.20 13.33
C GLU A 66 -15.21 2.33 13.83
N ILE A 67 -13.88 2.15 13.85
CA ILE A 67 -12.93 3.14 14.39
C ILE A 67 -12.20 3.84 13.23
N ARG A 68 -12.54 5.12 13.03
CA ARG A 68 -12.01 5.97 11.94
C ARG A 68 -10.47 6.03 11.82
N ILE A 69 -9.73 5.89 12.93
CA ILE A 69 -8.25 5.85 12.92
C ILE A 69 -7.75 4.56 12.21
N TYR A 70 -8.43 3.44 12.45
CA TYR A 70 -8.11 2.17 11.81
C TYR A 70 -8.49 2.20 10.34
N GLU A 71 -9.60 2.86 9.98
CA GLU A 71 -10.00 3.05 8.59
C GLU A 71 -8.95 3.80 7.76
N ARG A 72 -8.38 4.90 8.29
CA ARG A 72 -7.28 5.61 7.60
C ARG A 72 -6.01 4.78 7.50
N SER A 73 -5.68 4.03 8.54
CA SER A 73 -4.51 3.16 8.55
C SER A 73 -4.68 2.00 7.56
N ALA A 74 -5.89 1.46 7.45
CA ALA A 74 -6.28 0.46 6.47
C ALA A 74 -6.17 1.00 5.05
N PHE A 75 -6.68 2.21 4.80
CA PHE A 75 -6.54 2.86 3.50
C PHE A 75 -5.07 3.05 3.12
N SER A 76 -4.24 3.56 4.04
CA SER A 76 -2.79 3.72 3.82
C SER A 76 -2.12 2.38 3.49
N PHE A 77 -2.49 1.32 4.21
CA PHE A 77 -2.02 -0.04 3.96
C PHE A 77 -2.37 -0.51 2.54
N PHE A 78 -3.65 -0.42 2.15
CA PHE A 78 -4.10 -0.79 0.80
C PHE A 78 -3.44 0.06 -0.28
N PHE A 79 -3.35 1.38 -0.07
CA PHE A 79 -2.70 2.28 -1.00
C PHE A 79 -1.25 1.88 -1.25
N ASN A 80 -0.47 1.67 -0.19
CA ASN A 80 0.95 1.34 -0.31
C ASN A 80 1.18 -0.03 -0.96
N ILE A 81 0.36 -1.05 -0.66
CA ILE A 81 0.53 -2.37 -1.28
C ILE A 81 0.12 -2.36 -2.76
N ILE A 82 -0.92 -1.61 -3.14
CA ILE A 82 -1.35 -1.50 -4.54
C ILE A 82 -0.27 -0.77 -5.34
N ILE A 83 0.25 0.36 -4.84
CA ILE A 83 1.36 1.09 -5.48
C ILE A 83 2.60 0.21 -5.61
N LEU A 84 2.96 -0.56 -4.58
CA LEU A 84 4.09 -1.48 -4.66
C LEU A 84 3.97 -2.46 -5.84
N PHE A 85 2.79 -3.04 -6.07
CA PHE A 85 2.58 -3.98 -7.16
C PHE A 85 2.46 -3.29 -8.52
N ILE A 86 1.91 -2.08 -8.58
CA ILE A 86 1.95 -1.20 -9.76
C ILE A 86 3.39 -0.93 -10.17
N ASP A 87 4.26 -0.50 -9.24
CA ASP A 87 5.67 -0.20 -9.49
C ASP A 87 6.46 -1.43 -9.97
N LYS A 88 6.07 -2.62 -9.52
CA LYS A 88 6.63 -3.91 -9.95
C LYS A 88 6.05 -4.42 -11.28
N ASN A 89 5.13 -3.68 -11.91
CA ASN A 89 4.37 -4.09 -13.08
C ASN A 89 3.61 -5.42 -12.89
N ASP A 90 3.24 -5.75 -11.65
CA ASP A 90 2.42 -6.91 -11.31
C ASP A 90 0.95 -6.48 -11.16
N LEU A 91 0.32 -6.24 -12.32
CA LEU A 91 -1.06 -5.76 -12.39
C LEU A 91 -2.07 -6.75 -11.82
N LYS A 92 -1.75 -8.06 -11.83
CA LYS A 92 -2.62 -9.08 -11.25
C LYS A 92 -2.73 -8.89 -9.75
N SER A 93 -1.59 -8.71 -9.07
CA SER A 93 -1.56 -8.48 -7.63
C SER A 93 -2.13 -7.10 -7.27
N ALA A 94 -1.83 -6.06 -8.05
CA ALA A 94 -2.41 -4.73 -7.85
C ALA A 94 -3.95 -4.75 -7.89
N LYS A 95 -4.54 -5.41 -8.90
CA LYS A 95 -5.99 -5.62 -9.01
C LYS A 95 -6.55 -6.38 -7.82
N TYR A 96 -5.90 -7.47 -7.44
CA TYR A 96 -6.33 -8.29 -6.31
C TYR A 96 -6.46 -7.45 -5.03
N PHE A 97 -5.44 -6.66 -4.70
CA PHE A 97 -5.49 -5.79 -3.52
C PHE A 97 -6.45 -4.60 -3.68
N PHE A 98 -6.63 -4.08 -4.89
CA PHE A 98 -7.63 -3.05 -5.17
C PHE A 98 -9.06 -3.55 -4.94
N GLU A 99 -9.40 -4.74 -5.46
CA GLU A 99 -10.71 -5.37 -5.22
C GLU A 99 -10.92 -5.67 -3.73
N LYS A 100 -9.88 -6.13 -3.02
CA LYS A 100 -9.94 -6.32 -1.57
C LYS A 100 -10.19 -5.00 -0.83
N MET A 101 -9.54 -3.91 -1.25
CA MET A 101 -9.75 -2.58 -0.68
C MET A 101 -11.21 -2.15 -0.85
N GLU A 102 -11.77 -2.24 -2.07
CA GLU A 102 -13.17 -1.86 -2.34
C GLU A 102 -14.18 -2.69 -1.54
N ASN A 103 -13.88 -3.96 -1.28
CA ASN A 103 -14.74 -4.84 -0.50
C ASN A 103 -14.59 -4.67 1.03
N THR A 104 -13.44 -4.17 1.50
CA THR A 104 -13.13 -4.05 2.93
C THR A 104 -13.44 -2.66 3.47
N LEU A 105 -13.21 -1.62 2.67
CA LEU A 105 -13.34 -0.23 3.10
C LEU A 105 -14.68 0.36 2.65
N HIS A 106 -15.41 0.95 3.60
CA HIS A 106 -16.64 1.67 3.33
C HIS A 106 -16.39 3.17 3.14
N ILE A 107 -15.86 3.54 1.97
CA ILE A 107 -15.50 4.93 1.69
C ILE A 107 -16.76 5.79 1.40
N ASP A 108 -17.11 6.67 2.34
CA ASP A 108 -18.28 7.53 2.30
C ASP A 108 -18.10 8.80 1.44
N THR A 109 -19.13 9.65 1.36
CA THR A 109 -19.09 10.92 0.58
C THR A 109 -18.24 12.02 1.19
N HIS A 110 -17.90 11.95 2.47
CA HIS A 110 -17.09 12.93 3.18
C HIS A 110 -15.59 12.60 3.14
N GLN A 111 -15.22 11.40 2.73
CA GLN A 111 -13.83 10.93 2.55
C GLN A 111 -13.29 11.25 1.16
N LEU A 112 -13.17 12.54 0.86
CA LEU A 112 -12.73 13.02 -0.45
C LEU A 112 -11.31 12.58 -0.80
N TYR A 113 -10.42 12.51 0.19
CA TYR A 113 -9.06 12.03 0.01
C TYR A 113 -9.06 10.56 -0.44
N GLU A 114 -9.67 9.69 0.34
CA GLU A 114 -9.71 8.25 0.09
C GLU A 114 -10.43 7.93 -1.22
N LYS A 115 -11.54 8.64 -1.54
CA LYS A 115 -12.22 8.52 -2.84
C LYS A 115 -11.33 8.90 -4.00
N SER A 116 -10.67 10.05 -3.91
CA SER A 116 -9.85 10.55 -5.02
C SER A 116 -8.68 9.61 -5.29
N PHE A 117 -8.02 9.12 -4.24
CA PHE A 117 -6.91 8.17 -4.39
C PHE A 117 -7.39 6.78 -4.84
N SER A 118 -8.59 6.33 -4.46
CA SER A 118 -9.17 5.10 -5.00
C SER A 118 -9.41 5.18 -6.51
N VAL A 119 -9.98 6.30 -6.98
CA VAL A 119 -10.15 6.55 -8.43
C VAL A 119 -8.79 6.62 -9.12
N PHE A 120 -7.82 7.31 -8.52
CA PHE A 120 -6.46 7.40 -9.07
C PHE A 120 -5.80 6.03 -9.22
N LEU A 121 -5.85 5.17 -8.20
CA LEU A 121 -5.31 3.81 -8.26
C LEU A 121 -5.97 2.98 -9.36
N LYS A 122 -7.30 3.06 -9.49
CA LYS A 122 -8.04 2.38 -10.56
C LYS A 122 -7.58 2.84 -11.94
N ASN A 123 -7.47 4.16 -12.13
CA ASN A 123 -6.98 4.73 -13.39
C ASN A 123 -5.55 4.28 -13.69
N CYS A 124 -4.65 4.21 -12.69
CA CYS A 124 -3.30 3.69 -12.88
C CYS A 124 -3.31 2.25 -13.41
N ILE A 125 -4.12 1.38 -12.80
CA ILE A 125 -4.28 -0.01 -13.23
C ILE A 125 -4.80 -0.07 -14.68
N THR A 126 -5.86 0.66 -15.00
CA THR A 126 -6.44 0.74 -16.36
C THR A 126 -5.44 1.27 -17.39
N LEU A 127 -4.67 2.31 -17.04
CA LEU A 127 -3.64 2.88 -17.91
C LEU A 127 -2.55 1.86 -18.19
N MET A 128 -2.05 1.16 -17.17
CA MET A 128 -1.02 0.16 -17.39
C MET A 128 -1.49 -1.02 -18.25
N GLU A 129 -2.74 -1.46 -18.10
CA GLU A 129 -3.34 -2.50 -18.96
C GLU A 129 -3.51 -2.06 -20.41
N SER A 130 -3.87 -0.80 -20.62
CA SER A 130 -4.07 -0.21 -21.94
C SER A 130 -2.77 0.29 -22.57
N ASN A 131 -1.60 0.01 -22.00
CA ASN A 131 -0.31 0.57 -22.42
C ASN A 131 -0.34 2.11 -22.52
N PHE A 132 -1.05 2.75 -21.58
CA PHE A 132 -1.24 4.20 -21.44
C PHE A 132 -2.09 4.86 -22.54
N ASP A 133 -2.87 4.08 -23.29
CA ASP A 133 -3.73 4.60 -24.36
C ASP A 133 -5.11 5.08 -23.86
N ASP A 134 -5.52 4.77 -22.62
CA ASP A 134 -6.82 5.18 -22.09
C ASP A 134 -6.85 6.67 -21.65
N ASN A 135 -7.25 7.53 -22.59
CA ASN A 135 -7.30 8.98 -22.40
C ASN A 135 -8.26 9.42 -21.28
N GLU A 136 -9.34 8.66 -21.03
CA GLU A 136 -10.28 8.97 -19.95
C GLU A 136 -9.63 8.82 -18.58
N SER A 137 -8.98 7.68 -18.31
CA SER A 137 -8.20 7.46 -17.08
C SER A 137 -7.07 8.47 -16.94
N TYR A 138 -6.36 8.79 -18.03
CA TYR A 138 -5.29 9.78 -18.02
C TYR A 138 -5.81 11.16 -17.58
N LYS A 139 -6.87 11.66 -18.24
CA LYS A 139 -7.47 12.96 -17.94
C LYS A 139 -8.04 13.00 -16.52
N SER A 140 -8.68 11.93 -16.09
CA SER A 140 -9.22 11.78 -14.73
C SER A 140 -8.10 11.88 -13.69
N SER A 141 -7.02 11.12 -13.84
CA SER A 141 -5.85 11.18 -12.95
C SER A 141 -5.18 12.56 -12.95
N TYR A 142 -5.02 13.18 -14.12
CA TYR A 142 -4.48 14.53 -14.23
C TYR A 142 -5.33 15.56 -13.47
N ASN A 143 -6.65 15.47 -13.57
CA ASN A 143 -7.56 16.36 -12.84
C ASN A 143 -7.45 16.18 -11.32
N ILE A 144 -7.35 14.93 -10.84
CA ILE A 144 -7.16 14.63 -9.42
C ILE A 144 -5.88 15.27 -8.88
N ILE A 145 -4.76 15.10 -9.59
CA ILE A 145 -3.47 15.69 -9.19
C ILE A 145 -3.58 17.22 -9.13
N ASN A 146 -4.14 17.85 -10.16
CA ASN A 146 -4.28 19.31 -10.19
C ASN A 146 -5.22 19.85 -9.11
N TYR A 147 -6.30 19.13 -8.80
CA TYR A 147 -7.19 19.48 -7.70
C TYR A 147 -6.42 19.55 -6.38
N PHE A 148 -5.60 18.56 -6.05
CA PHE A 148 -4.81 18.58 -4.80
C PHE A 148 -3.66 19.59 -4.81
N LEU A 149 -3.03 19.83 -5.96
CA LEU A 149 -2.04 20.90 -6.10
C LEU A 149 -2.64 22.28 -5.84
N PHE A 150 -3.90 22.51 -6.20
CA PHE A 150 -4.60 23.76 -5.93
C PHE A 150 -4.80 24.04 -4.43
N PHE A 151 -4.97 23.02 -3.58
CA PHE A 151 -5.08 23.20 -2.12
C PHE A 151 -3.74 23.40 -1.42
N ARG A 152 -2.62 23.29 -2.13
CA ARG A 152 -1.30 23.62 -1.62
C ARG A 152 -1.16 25.15 -1.59
N ILE A 153 -1.90 25.80 -0.70
CA ILE A 153 -1.72 27.22 -0.38
C ILE A 153 -0.33 27.34 0.28
N PRO A 154 0.52 28.30 -0.17
CA PRO A 154 1.87 28.50 0.37
C PRO A 154 1.87 28.87 1.86
#